data_AF-A0A318KUV0-F1
#
_entry.id   AF-A0A318KUV0-F1
#
_cell.length_a   1.000
_cell.length_b   1.000
_cell.length_c   1.000
_cell.angle_alpha   90.00
_cell.angle_beta   90.00
_cell.angle_gamma   90.00
#
_symmetry.space_group_name_H-M   'P 1'
#
loop_
_entity.id
_entity.type
_entity.pdbx_description
1 polymer ?
#
loop_
_entity_poly.entity_id
_entity_poly.type
_entity_poly.pdbx_seq_one_letter_code
_entity_poly.pdbx_strand_id
1 'polypeptide(L)'
;MVAGRAVNEGYEADDPYVIACSAWAMVQALRDSGRWEEAITLARNAIDQISPFLGREDTPDDWHGIVGALEFEIAYVHGRRGRSGDAWRGLEQADRIAQQLGPTYRHVQTSFSQPIMAAHATTLGVELRQPGEALRAARSVDTDRIVSVPRRGRHLIEVARAYMQRDEDTAALAMLVKSEQTAPETIRYNGFARDMLCDLLKKPPTGMHADIRELSQRVGVRV
;
A
#
# COMPACT_ATOMS: atom_id res chain seq x y z
N MET A 1 19.38 9.45 -6.13
CA MET A 1 18.21 8.67 -5.67
C MET A 1 18.32 7.28 -6.30
N VAL A 2 18.39 6.19 -5.52
CA VAL A 2 18.60 4.82 -6.06
C VAL A 2 17.52 4.43 -7.07
N ALA A 3 16.26 4.84 -6.84
CA ALA A 3 15.16 4.63 -7.77
C ALA A 3 15.38 5.29 -9.15
N GLY A 4 15.95 6.50 -9.20
CA GLY A 4 16.26 7.17 -10.47
C GLY A 4 17.38 6.48 -11.25
N ARG A 5 18.32 5.85 -10.55
CA ARG A 5 19.38 5.05 -11.17
C ARG A 5 18.85 3.72 -11.71
N ALA A 6 17.99 3.03 -10.95
CA ALA A 6 17.34 1.79 -11.41
C ALA A 6 16.47 2.00 -12.66
N VAL A 7 15.74 3.12 -12.74
CA VAL A 7 15.00 3.51 -13.96
C VAL A 7 15.95 3.69 -15.14
N ASN A 8 17.08 4.38 -14.94
CA ASN A 8 18.05 4.62 -16.02
C ASN A 8 18.74 3.33 -16.49
N GLU A 9 19.12 2.44 -15.55
CA GLU A 9 19.71 1.13 -15.86
C GLU A 9 18.70 0.19 -16.55
N GLY A 10 17.40 0.27 -16.21
CA GLY A 10 16.35 -0.47 -16.92
C GLY A 10 16.19 -0.05 -18.38
N TYR A 11 16.33 1.25 -18.67
CA TYR A 11 16.37 1.74 -20.05
C TYR A 11 17.65 1.32 -20.79
N GLU A 12 18.77 1.12 -20.10
CA GLU A 12 20.00 0.60 -20.73
C GLU A 12 19.92 -0.90 -21.09
N ALA A 13 19.00 -1.65 -20.46
CA ALA A 13 18.78 -3.07 -20.71
C ALA A 13 17.63 -3.36 -21.71
N ASP A 14 16.84 -2.35 -22.10
CA ASP A 14 15.65 -2.47 -22.97
C ASP A 14 14.64 -3.56 -22.58
N ASP A 15 14.59 -3.97 -21.29
CA ASP A 15 13.62 -4.95 -20.78
C ASP A 15 12.37 -4.23 -20.21
N PRO A 16 11.19 -4.36 -20.86
CA PRO A 16 9.95 -3.73 -20.41
C PRO A 16 9.54 -4.11 -18.99
N TYR A 17 9.86 -5.32 -18.54
CA TYR A 17 9.56 -5.77 -17.17
C TYR A 17 10.43 -5.04 -16.14
N VAL A 18 11.72 -4.88 -16.41
CA VAL A 18 12.63 -4.14 -15.53
C VAL A 18 12.25 -2.66 -15.46
N ILE A 19 11.84 -2.08 -16.59
CA ILE A 19 11.30 -0.71 -16.65
C ILE A 19 10.03 -0.60 -15.80
N ALA A 20 9.08 -1.54 -15.93
CA ALA A 20 7.85 -1.55 -15.13
C ALA A 20 8.11 -1.71 -13.63
N CYS A 21 9.02 -2.59 -13.24
CA CYS A 21 9.46 -2.77 -11.85
C CYS A 21 10.09 -1.49 -11.26
N SER A 22 10.89 -0.79 -12.07
CA SER A 22 11.52 0.47 -11.68
C SER A 22 10.51 1.61 -11.58
N ALA A 23 9.57 1.68 -12.54
CA ALA A 23 8.45 2.62 -12.53
C ALA A 23 7.61 2.44 -11.26
N TRP A 24 7.25 1.20 -10.89
CA TRP A 24 6.48 0.92 -9.68
C TRP A 24 7.14 1.48 -8.40
N ALA A 25 8.47 1.35 -8.27
CA ALA A 25 9.19 1.91 -7.14
C ALA A 25 9.19 3.46 -7.14
N MET A 26 9.38 4.07 -8.31
CA MET A 26 9.39 5.53 -8.47
C MET A 26 8.01 6.16 -8.27
N VAL A 27 6.93 5.50 -8.73
CA VAL A 27 5.54 5.96 -8.57
C VAL A 27 5.19 6.16 -7.10
N GLN A 28 5.67 5.28 -6.21
CA GLN A 28 5.47 5.44 -4.77
C GLN A 28 6.15 6.71 -4.23
N ALA A 29 7.39 6.97 -4.65
CA ALA A 29 8.11 8.18 -4.24
C ALA A 29 7.46 9.46 -4.78
N LEU A 30 6.99 9.44 -6.03
CA LEU A 30 6.25 10.56 -6.64
C LEU A 30 4.92 10.81 -5.93
N ARG A 31 4.14 9.75 -5.64
CA ARG A 31 2.90 9.84 -4.87
C ARG A 31 3.12 10.47 -3.51
N ASP A 32 4.15 9.99 -2.79
CA ASP A 32 4.41 10.43 -1.41
C ASP A 32 4.97 11.85 -1.34
N SER A 33 5.54 12.37 -2.45
CA SER A 33 5.97 13.77 -2.60
C SER A 33 4.90 14.69 -3.23
N GLY A 34 3.69 14.20 -3.49
CA GLY A 34 2.59 15.00 -4.04
C GLY A 34 2.63 15.20 -5.57
N ARG A 35 3.60 14.62 -6.27
CA ARG A 35 3.78 14.71 -7.73
C ARG A 35 2.88 13.71 -8.45
N TRP A 36 1.57 13.87 -8.25
CA TRP A 36 0.57 12.86 -8.60
C TRP A 36 0.40 12.63 -10.11
N GLU A 37 0.36 13.69 -10.90
CA GLU A 37 0.24 13.59 -12.36
C GLU A 37 1.44 12.88 -12.97
N GLU A 38 2.64 13.16 -12.46
CA GLU A 38 3.87 12.49 -12.89
C GLU A 38 3.87 11.00 -12.49
N ALA A 39 3.38 10.68 -11.29
CA ALA A 39 3.22 9.31 -10.84
C ALA A 39 2.29 8.51 -11.76
N ILE A 40 1.11 9.06 -12.09
CA ILE A 40 0.15 8.40 -12.99
C ILE A 40 0.73 8.24 -14.39
N THR A 41 1.38 9.28 -14.92
CA THR A 41 1.97 9.26 -16.27
C THR A 41 3.07 8.21 -16.35
N LEU A 42 3.96 8.13 -15.36
CA LEU A 42 5.02 7.13 -15.32
C LEU A 42 4.46 5.71 -15.28
N ALA A 43 3.46 5.46 -14.43
CA ALA A 43 2.83 4.14 -14.33
C ALA A 43 2.15 3.71 -15.64
N ARG A 44 1.39 4.62 -16.28
CA ARG A 44 0.72 4.34 -17.56
C ARG A 44 1.71 4.08 -18.68
N ASN A 45 2.76 4.90 -18.80
CA ASN A 45 3.79 4.69 -19.81
C ASN A 45 4.48 3.33 -19.65
N ALA A 46 4.73 2.89 -18.42
CA ALA A 46 5.30 1.57 -18.15
C ALA A 46 4.32 0.44 -18.52
N ILE A 47 3.03 0.58 -18.20
CA ILE A 47 1.98 -0.36 -18.63
C ILE A 47 1.90 -0.43 -20.16
N ASP A 48 1.91 0.71 -20.85
CA ASP A 48 1.83 0.76 -22.32
C ASP A 48 3.02 0.09 -22.99
N GLN A 49 4.22 0.20 -22.39
CA GLN A 49 5.43 -0.45 -22.91
C GLN A 49 5.41 -1.97 -22.74
N ILE A 50 4.90 -2.48 -21.61
CA ILE A 50 4.85 -3.93 -21.34
C ILE A 50 3.63 -4.62 -21.98
N SER A 51 2.54 -3.88 -22.26
CA SER A 51 1.28 -4.41 -22.79
C SER A 51 1.40 -5.25 -24.07
N PRO A 52 2.20 -4.87 -25.09
CA PRO A 52 2.36 -5.66 -26.33
C PRO A 52 2.92 -7.07 -26.12
N PHE A 53 3.49 -7.35 -24.94
CA PHE A 53 4.08 -8.63 -24.62
C PHE A 53 3.10 -9.56 -23.90
N LEU A 54 2.11 -9.02 -23.18
CA LEU A 54 1.20 -9.78 -22.30
C LEU A 54 0.35 -10.84 -23.02
N GLY A 55 0.07 -10.64 -24.32
CA GLY A 55 -0.71 -11.59 -25.11
C GLY A 55 0.08 -12.78 -25.67
N ARG A 56 1.38 -12.90 -25.39
CA ARG A 56 2.22 -14.01 -25.89
C ARG A 56 2.07 -15.23 -25.00
N GLU A 57 2.03 -16.41 -25.60
CA GLU A 57 1.83 -17.69 -24.90
C GLU A 57 2.87 -17.95 -23.80
N ASP A 58 4.13 -17.57 -24.04
CA ASP A 58 5.25 -17.77 -23.11
C ASP A 58 5.47 -16.61 -22.13
N THR A 59 4.51 -15.70 -21.97
CA THR A 59 4.69 -14.53 -21.08
C THR A 59 4.68 -14.98 -19.62
N PRO A 60 5.71 -14.65 -18.82
CA PRO A 60 5.71 -14.97 -17.40
C PRO A 60 4.59 -14.26 -16.64
N ASP A 61 3.99 -14.95 -15.67
CA ASP A 61 2.96 -14.40 -14.78
C ASP A 61 3.39 -13.09 -14.10
N ASP A 62 4.68 -12.94 -13.78
CA ASP A 62 5.23 -11.72 -13.18
C ASP A 62 5.02 -10.47 -14.02
N TRP A 63 4.93 -10.59 -15.34
CA TRP A 63 4.64 -9.44 -16.22
C TRP A 63 3.21 -8.93 -16.02
N HIS A 64 2.25 -9.85 -15.82
CA HIS A 64 0.89 -9.48 -15.44
C HIS A 64 0.87 -8.96 -14.00
N GLY A 65 1.63 -9.57 -13.09
CA GLY A 65 1.71 -9.14 -11.70
C GLY A 65 2.24 -7.72 -11.51
N ILE A 66 3.25 -7.30 -12.28
CA ILE A 66 3.75 -5.92 -12.23
C ILE A 66 2.75 -4.92 -12.80
N VAL A 67 2.01 -5.30 -13.86
CA VAL A 67 0.92 -4.47 -14.42
C VAL A 67 -0.18 -4.28 -13.39
N GLY A 68 -0.63 -5.35 -12.73
CA GLY A 68 -1.62 -5.25 -11.66
C GLY A 68 -1.14 -4.39 -10.48
N ALA A 69 0.15 -4.46 -10.14
CA ALA A 69 0.73 -3.59 -9.13
C ALA A 69 0.73 -2.11 -9.55
N LEU A 70 1.06 -1.80 -10.81
CA LEU A 70 1.02 -0.45 -11.36
C LEU A 70 -0.41 0.11 -11.45
N GLU A 71 -1.39 -0.71 -11.82
CA GLU A 71 -2.81 -0.34 -11.82
C GLU A 71 -3.29 0.05 -10.41
N PHE A 72 -2.90 -0.72 -9.38
CA PHE A 72 -3.19 -0.33 -8.01
C PHE A 72 -2.47 0.95 -7.59
N GLU A 73 -1.22 1.17 -8.00
CA GLU A 73 -0.51 2.42 -7.71
C GLU A 73 -1.24 3.63 -8.31
N ILE A 74 -1.74 3.52 -9.55
CA ILE A 74 -2.59 4.55 -10.18
C ILE A 74 -3.87 4.78 -9.36
N ALA A 75 -4.55 3.69 -8.97
CA ALA A 75 -5.74 3.74 -8.13
C ALA A 75 -5.48 4.48 -6.80
N TYR A 76 -4.34 4.20 -6.16
CA TYR A 76 -3.94 4.82 -4.91
C TYR A 76 -3.67 6.32 -5.09
N VAL A 77 -3.00 6.72 -6.18
CA VAL A 77 -2.83 8.15 -6.49
C VAL A 77 -4.18 8.83 -6.69
N HIS A 78 -5.13 8.21 -7.40
CA HIS A 78 -6.50 8.74 -7.51
C HIS A 78 -7.20 8.85 -6.16
N GLY A 79 -7.01 7.88 -5.27
CA GLY A 79 -7.50 7.90 -3.89
C GLY A 79 -6.96 9.12 -3.13
N ARG A 80 -5.65 9.36 -3.20
CA ARG A 80 -5.00 10.55 -2.60
C ARG A 80 -5.51 11.88 -3.13
N ARG A 81 -6.04 11.89 -4.37
CA ARG A 81 -6.65 13.05 -5.03
C ARG A 81 -8.16 13.18 -4.79
N GLY A 82 -8.76 12.31 -3.98
CA GLY A 82 -10.21 12.30 -3.74
C GLY A 82 -11.04 11.84 -4.95
N ARG A 83 -10.42 11.23 -5.96
CA ARG A 83 -11.09 10.77 -7.19
C ARG A 83 -11.66 9.37 -6.98
N SER A 84 -12.71 9.28 -6.17
CA SER A 84 -13.27 8.00 -5.70
C SER A 84 -13.61 7.01 -6.83
N GLY A 85 -14.31 7.46 -7.87
CA GLY A 85 -14.66 6.57 -8.99
C GLY A 85 -13.45 6.04 -9.76
N ASP A 86 -12.42 6.88 -9.96
CA ASP A 86 -11.18 6.46 -10.62
C ASP A 86 -10.38 5.47 -9.75
N ALA A 87 -10.33 5.71 -8.44
CA ALA A 87 -9.63 4.86 -7.49
C ALA A 87 -10.24 3.45 -7.42
N TRP A 88 -11.56 3.35 -7.27
CA TRP A 88 -12.23 2.04 -7.19
C TRP A 88 -12.15 1.27 -8.50
N ARG A 89 -12.30 1.94 -9.66
CA ARG A 89 -12.09 1.29 -10.97
C ARG A 89 -10.69 0.73 -11.15
N GLY A 90 -9.67 1.48 -10.72
CA GLY A 90 -8.29 1.00 -10.80
C GLY A 90 -8.04 -0.22 -9.89
N LEU A 91 -8.64 -0.23 -8.70
CA LEU A 91 -8.59 -1.41 -7.83
C LEU A 91 -9.30 -2.62 -8.48
N GLU A 92 -10.46 -2.44 -9.10
CA GLU A 92 -11.17 -3.51 -9.81
C GLU A 92 -10.36 -4.08 -10.99
N GLN A 93 -9.61 -3.22 -11.70
CA GLN A 93 -8.69 -3.67 -12.75
C GLN A 93 -7.55 -4.50 -12.17
N ALA A 94 -6.93 -4.02 -11.09
CA ALA A 94 -5.89 -4.75 -10.38
C ALA A 94 -6.40 -6.10 -9.83
N ASP A 95 -7.59 -6.13 -9.21
CA ASP A 95 -8.18 -7.35 -8.66
C ASP A 95 -8.49 -8.38 -9.76
N ARG A 96 -8.97 -7.96 -10.93
CA ARG A 96 -9.16 -8.87 -12.08
C ARG A 96 -7.86 -9.56 -12.50
N ILE A 97 -6.75 -8.82 -12.55
CA ILE A 97 -5.44 -9.38 -12.86
C ILE A 97 -5.00 -10.36 -11.76
N ALA A 98 -5.18 -10.00 -10.48
CA ALA A 98 -4.85 -10.88 -9.37
C ALA A 98 -5.68 -12.18 -9.37
N GLN A 99 -6.95 -12.12 -9.76
CA GLN A 99 -7.81 -13.30 -9.92
C GLN A 99 -7.35 -14.20 -11.07
N GLN A 100 -6.91 -13.62 -12.20
CA GLN A 100 -6.38 -14.38 -13.34
C GLN A 100 -5.11 -15.16 -12.97
N LEU A 101 -4.23 -14.54 -12.19
CA LEU A 101 -2.99 -15.15 -11.70
C LEU A 101 -3.23 -16.21 -10.60
N GLY A 102 -4.41 -16.19 -9.99
CA GLY A 102 -4.84 -17.20 -9.04
C GLY A 102 -4.29 -17.03 -7.62
N PRO A 103 -4.78 -17.86 -6.68
CA PRO A 103 -4.62 -17.64 -5.24
C PRO A 103 -3.23 -17.95 -4.69
N THR A 104 -2.40 -18.67 -5.46
CA THR A 104 -1.02 -19.05 -5.08
C THR A 104 0.02 -18.08 -5.62
N TYR A 105 -0.34 -17.25 -6.61
CA TYR A 105 0.58 -16.31 -7.20
C TYR A 105 0.91 -15.18 -6.21
N ARG A 106 2.19 -14.79 -6.20
CA ARG A 106 2.66 -13.59 -5.52
C ARG A 106 3.85 -13.02 -6.27
N HIS A 107 3.71 -11.78 -6.72
CA HIS A 107 4.83 -11.01 -7.25
C HIS A 107 5.82 -10.73 -6.12
N VAL A 108 7.07 -11.17 -6.26
CA VAL A 108 8.07 -11.11 -5.18
C VAL A 108 8.35 -9.66 -4.76
N GLN A 109 8.66 -8.79 -5.73
CA GLN A 109 9.03 -7.39 -5.46
C GLN A 109 7.87 -6.55 -4.89
N THR A 110 6.70 -6.59 -5.50
CA THR A 110 5.58 -5.70 -5.16
C THR A 110 4.64 -6.29 -4.10
N SER A 111 4.77 -7.60 -3.82
CA SER A 111 3.82 -8.43 -3.08
C SER A 111 2.42 -8.51 -3.72
N PHE A 112 2.26 -8.02 -4.96
CA PHE A 112 1.01 -8.09 -5.70
C PHE A 112 0.51 -9.53 -5.79
N SER A 113 -0.72 -9.72 -5.34
CA SER A 113 -1.34 -11.03 -5.16
C SER A 113 -2.82 -10.84 -4.79
N GLN A 114 -3.63 -11.88 -5.01
CA GLN A 114 -5.04 -11.86 -4.63
C GLN A 114 -5.26 -11.56 -3.12
N PRO A 115 -4.49 -12.12 -2.17
CA PRO A 115 -4.71 -11.87 -0.74
C PRO A 115 -4.56 -10.41 -0.29
N ILE A 116 -3.85 -9.57 -1.05
CA ILE A 116 -3.63 -8.16 -0.65
C ILE A 116 -4.68 -7.20 -1.24
N MET A 117 -5.60 -7.65 -2.10
CA MET A 117 -6.60 -6.79 -2.75
C MET A 117 -7.56 -6.14 -1.73
N ALA A 118 -8.01 -6.88 -0.72
CA ALA A 118 -8.83 -6.32 0.35
C ALA A 118 -8.05 -5.32 1.23
N ALA A 119 -6.74 -5.54 1.45
CA ALA A 119 -5.89 -4.58 2.16
C ALA A 119 -5.68 -3.28 1.35
N HIS A 120 -5.62 -3.40 0.03
CA HIS A 120 -5.64 -2.27 -0.90
C HIS A 120 -6.96 -1.51 -0.86
N ALA A 121 -8.10 -2.20 -0.81
CA ALA A 121 -9.41 -1.58 -0.58
C ALA A 121 -9.48 -0.80 0.74
N THR A 122 -8.92 -1.34 1.84
CA THR A 122 -8.79 -0.59 3.10
C THR A 122 -8.01 0.70 2.92
N THR A 123 -6.88 0.64 2.21
CA THR A 123 -6.04 1.81 1.92
C THR A 123 -6.84 2.88 1.15
N LEU A 124 -7.56 2.49 0.10
CA LEU A 124 -8.39 3.43 -0.68
C LEU A 124 -9.50 4.06 0.16
N GLY A 125 -10.21 3.27 0.96
CA GLY A 125 -11.24 3.77 1.87
C GLY A 125 -10.70 4.82 2.84
N VAL A 126 -9.48 4.61 3.37
CA VAL A 126 -8.81 5.59 4.24
C VAL A 126 -8.50 6.88 3.48
N GLU A 127 -7.87 6.81 2.31
CA GLU A 127 -7.51 8.02 1.56
C GLU A 127 -8.73 8.81 1.09
N LEU A 128 -9.81 8.12 0.75
CA LEU A 128 -11.07 8.73 0.32
C LEU A 128 -11.93 9.24 1.49
N ARG A 129 -11.44 9.17 2.74
CA ARG A 129 -12.20 9.52 3.95
C ARG A 129 -13.53 8.77 4.07
N GLN A 130 -13.50 7.49 3.71
CA GLN A 130 -14.62 6.55 3.77
C GLN A 130 -14.30 5.43 4.79
N PRO A 131 -14.22 5.74 6.11
CA PRO A 131 -13.75 4.78 7.10
C PRO A 131 -14.68 3.58 7.26
N GLY A 132 -15.98 3.73 6.97
CA GLY A 132 -16.93 2.62 6.93
C GLY A 132 -16.58 1.57 5.88
N GLU A 133 -16.22 2.02 4.67
CA GLU A 133 -15.74 1.13 3.59
C GLU A 133 -14.37 0.54 3.91
N ALA A 134 -13.46 1.35 4.45
CA ALA A 134 -12.13 0.89 4.85
C ALA A 134 -12.20 -0.27 5.86
N LEU A 135 -13.02 -0.11 6.91
CA LEU A 135 -13.21 -1.14 7.95
C LEU A 135 -14.00 -2.35 7.43
N ARG A 136 -14.92 -2.16 6.48
CA ARG A 136 -15.61 -3.27 5.81
C ARG A 136 -14.63 -4.13 5.02
N ALA A 137 -13.76 -3.50 4.23
CA ALA A 137 -12.69 -4.20 3.51
C ALA A 137 -11.68 -4.85 4.46
N ALA A 138 -11.33 -4.19 5.56
CA ALA A 138 -10.40 -4.74 6.55
C ALA A 138 -10.92 -6.05 7.16
N ARG A 139 -12.24 -6.15 7.41
CA ARG A 139 -12.86 -7.38 7.93
C ARG A 139 -12.80 -8.55 6.96
N SER A 140 -12.63 -8.32 5.65
CA SER A 140 -12.48 -9.38 4.65
C SER A 140 -11.03 -9.80 4.43
N VAL A 141 -10.06 -9.15 5.09
CA VAL A 141 -8.65 -9.54 4.98
C VAL A 141 -8.38 -10.76 5.85
N ASP A 142 -7.98 -11.85 5.21
CA ASP A 142 -7.33 -12.97 5.86
C ASP A 142 -5.83 -12.68 5.96
N THR A 143 -5.39 -12.19 7.11
CA THR A 143 -4.00 -11.77 7.32
C THR A 143 -3.00 -12.91 7.19
N ASP A 144 -3.41 -14.16 7.43
CA ASP A 144 -2.50 -15.31 7.37
C ASP A 144 -2.17 -15.69 5.92
N ARG A 145 -3.02 -15.28 4.97
CA ARG A 145 -2.76 -15.42 3.53
C ARG A 145 -1.83 -14.35 2.98
N ILE A 146 -1.58 -13.28 3.73
CA ILE A 146 -0.59 -12.26 3.35
C ILE A 146 0.80 -12.70 3.83
N VAL A 147 1.53 -13.39 2.95
CA VAL A 147 2.88 -13.92 3.27
C VAL A 147 3.87 -12.80 3.66
N SER A 148 3.70 -11.60 3.11
CA SER A 148 4.60 -10.46 3.37
C SER A 148 4.35 -9.85 4.77
N VAL A 149 5.27 -10.09 5.71
CA VAL A 149 5.27 -9.49 7.06
C VAL A 149 5.14 -7.95 7.01
N PRO A 150 5.93 -7.21 6.20
CA PRO A 150 5.77 -5.76 6.11
C PRO A 150 4.40 -5.32 5.59
N ARG A 151 3.80 -6.07 4.65
CA ARG A 151 2.44 -5.73 4.18
C ARG A 151 1.38 -5.98 5.23
N ARG A 152 1.50 -7.02 6.04
CA ARG A 152 0.62 -7.24 7.21
C ARG A 152 0.71 -6.07 8.18
N GLY A 153 1.93 -5.67 8.57
CA GLY A 153 2.15 -4.50 9.41
C GLY A 153 1.52 -3.23 8.83
N ARG A 154 1.79 -2.92 7.55
CA ARG A 154 1.20 -1.75 6.89
C ARG A 154 -0.33 -1.81 6.84
N HIS A 155 -0.93 -2.96 6.58
CA HIS A 155 -2.38 -3.11 6.60
C HIS A 155 -2.96 -2.75 7.98
N LEU A 156 -2.35 -3.24 9.07
CA LEU A 156 -2.79 -2.92 10.43
C LEU A 156 -2.71 -1.40 10.72
N ILE A 157 -1.70 -0.71 10.17
CA ILE A 157 -1.60 0.76 10.24
C ILE A 157 -2.74 1.43 9.48
N GLU A 158 -3.11 0.95 8.28
CA GLU A 158 -4.27 1.48 7.54
C GLU A 158 -5.58 1.26 8.31
N VAL A 159 -5.76 0.13 8.98
CA VAL A 159 -6.92 -0.11 9.85
C VAL A 159 -6.93 0.86 11.03
N ALA A 160 -5.77 1.14 11.64
CA ALA A 160 -5.65 2.16 12.69
C ALA A 160 -6.05 3.55 12.17
N ARG A 161 -5.61 3.93 10.95
CA ARG A 161 -6.02 5.20 10.31
C ARG A 161 -7.54 5.25 10.12
N ALA A 162 -8.17 4.15 9.72
CA ALA A 162 -9.63 4.08 9.56
C ALA A 162 -10.37 4.27 10.90
N TYR A 163 -9.87 3.71 12.01
CA TYR A 163 -10.41 3.92 13.34
C TYR A 163 -10.25 5.38 13.82
N MET A 164 -9.08 5.99 13.57
CA MET A 164 -8.88 7.41 13.93
C MET A 164 -9.80 8.36 13.15
N GLN A 165 -10.18 8.03 11.91
CA GLN A 165 -11.18 8.80 11.17
C GLN A 165 -12.59 8.74 11.77
N ARG A 166 -12.83 7.85 12.76
CA ARG A 166 -14.08 7.70 13.50
C ARG A 166 -13.95 8.10 14.98
N ASP A 167 -12.84 8.72 15.36
CA ASP A 167 -12.51 9.06 16.76
C ASP A 167 -12.47 7.82 17.69
N GLU A 168 -12.20 6.63 17.13
CA GLU A 168 -12.11 5.36 17.87
C GLU A 168 -10.66 5.08 18.31
N ASP A 169 -10.08 6.01 19.09
CA ASP A 169 -8.65 6.04 19.46
C ASP A 169 -8.14 4.75 20.14
N THR A 170 -8.95 4.15 21.02
CA THR A 170 -8.63 2.87 21.66
C THR A 170 -8.44 1.75 20.63
N ALA A 171 -9.32 1.68 19.63
CA ALA A 171 -9.22 0.68 18.57
C ALA A 171 -8.01 0.96 17.67
N ALA A 172 -7.75 2.24 17.36
CA ALA A 172 -6.55 2.63 16.63
C ALA A 172 -5.26 2.22 17.35
N LEU A 173 -5.14 2.49 18.65
CA LEU A 173 -3.98 2.07 19.45
C LEU A 173 -3.80 0.55 19.43
N ALA A 174 -4.88 -0.22 19.59
CA ALA A 174 -4.82 -1.68 19.55
C ALA A 174 -4.26 -2.19 18.20
N MET A 175 -4.64 -1.54 17.10
CA MET A 175 -4.11 -1.90 15.77
C MET A 175 -2.65 -1.50 15.57
N LEU A 176 -2.21 -0.37 16.15
CA LEU A 176 -0.80 0.03 16.14
C LEU A 176 0.08 -0.92 16.97
N VAL A 177 -0.39 -1.36 18.14
CA VAL A 177 0.30 -2.40 18.92
C VAL A 177 0.44 -3.70 18.11
N LYS A 178 -0.65 -4.15 17.48
CA LYS A 178 -0.59 -5.35 16.62
C LYS A 178 0.38 -5.17 15.45
N SER A 179 0.42 -3.99 14.84
CA SER A 179 1.38 -3.69 13.77
C SER A 179 2.82 -3.77 14.27
N GLU A 180 3.10 -3.26 15.47
CA GLU A 180 4.43 -3.30 16.06
C GLU A 180 4.87 -4.73 16.37
N GLN A 181 3.99 -5.53 16.95
CA GLN A 181 4.24 -6.96 17.19
C GLN A 181 4.45 -7.76 15.90
N THR A 182 3.75 -7.39 14.82
CA THR A 182 3.82 -8.09 13.54
C THR A 182 5.07 -7.71 12.74
N ALA A 183 5.37 -6.40 12.65
CA ALA A 183 6.44 -5.87 11.81
C ALA A 183 7.05 -4.60 12.45
N PRO A 184 7.93 -4.74 13.46
CA PRO A 184 8.47 -3.62 14.24
C PRO A 184 9.13 -2.55 13.36
N GLU A 185 9.92 -2.96 12.36
CA GLU A 185 10.60 -2.05 11.44
C GLU A 185 9.60 -1.28 10.57
N THR A 186 8.49 -1.92 10.19
CA THR A 186 7.48 -1.28 9.33
C THR A 186 6.80 -0.13 10.06
N ILE A 187 6.35 -0.34 11.30
CA ILE A 187 5.70 0.74 12.06
C ILE A 187 6.69 1.85 12.42
N ARG A 188 7.94 1.48 12.76
CA ARG A 188 9.00 2.42 13.18
C ARG A 188 9.25 3.54 12.16
N TYR A 189 9.21 3.19 10.86
CA TYR A 189 9.48 4.11 9.76
C TYR A 189 8.23 4.56 8.99
N ASN A 190 7.03 4.17 9.43
CA ASN A 190 5.79 4.61 8.80
C ASN A 190 5.35 5.99 9.34
N GLY A 191 5.33 7.00 8.48
CA GLY A 191 4.96 8.37 8.86
C GLY A 191 3.57 8.47 9.49
N PHE A 192 2.56 7.81 8.92
CA PHE A 192 1.20 7.85 9.47
C PHE A 192 1.12 7.23 10.86
N ALA A 193 1.80 6.12 11.11
CA ALA A 193 1.82 5.52 12.45
C ALA A 193 2.44 6.47 13.49
N ARG A 194 3.53 7.15 13.11
CA ARG A 194 4.20 8.12 13.98
C ARG A 194 3.31 9.34 14.27
N ASP A 195 2.62 9.85 13.26
CA ASP A 195 1.69 10.98 13.41
C ASP A 195 0.52 10.61 14.33
N MET A 196 -0.06 9.41 14.13
CA MET A 196 -1.13 8.89 15.00
C MET A 196 -0.67 8.74 16.45
N LEU A 197 0.55 8.24 16.69
CA LEU A 197 1.12 8.16 18.05
C LEU A 197 1.34 9.54 18.68
N CYS A 198 1.82 10.53 17.90
CA CYS A 198 1.92 11.90 18.36
C CYS A 198 0.57 12.48 18.78
N ASP A 199 -0.50 12.19 18.04
CA ASP A 199 -1.85 12.67 18.37
C ASP A 199 -2.44 11.96 19.59
N LEU A 200 -2.24 10.65 19.71
CA LEU A 200 -2.61 9.88 20.90
C LEU A 200 -1.86 10.33 22.16
N LEU A 201 -0.59 10.76 22.05
CA LEU A 201 0.16 11.32 23.17
C LEU A 201 -0.41 12.67 23.65
N LYS A 202 -0.95 13.49 22.73
CA LYS A 202 -1.57 14.78 23.10
C LYS A 202 -2.91 14.58 23.79
N LYS A 203 -3.68 13.58 23.36
CA LYS A 203 -5.03 13.28 23.86
C LYS A 203 -5.20 11.77 24.10
N PRO A 204 -4.59 11.23 25.16
CA PRO A 204 -4.66 9.81 25.44
C PRO A 204 -6.08 9.41 25.87
N PRO A 205 -6.64 8.28 25.38
CA PRO A 205 -7.81 7.66 25.98
C PRO A 205 -7.57 7.34 27.47
N THR A 206 -8.63 7.42 28.26
CA THR A 206 -8.58 7.18 29.70
C THR A 206 -7.90 5.85 30.02
N GLY A 207 -6.86 5.89 30.86
CA GLY A 207 -6.13 4.69 31.31
C GLY A 207 -5.05 4.17 30.35
N MET A 208 -4.86 4.76 29.16
CA MET A 208 -3.93 4.23 28.15
C MET A 208 -2.62 5.01 28.01
N HIS A 209 -2.39 6.01 28.87
CA HIS A 209 -1.22 6.89 28.77
C HIS A 209 0.12 6.12 28.86
N ALA A 210 0.21 5.10 29.72
CA ALA A 210 1.41 4.27 29.83
C ALA A 210 1.67 3.48 28.54
N ASP A 211 0.65 2.79 28.02
CA ASP A 211 0.73 1.96 26.81
C ASP A 211 1.14 2.78 25.58
N ILE A 212 0.56 3.98 25.42
CA ILE A 212 0.89 4.89 24.32
C ILE A 212 2.35 5.34 24.41
N ARG A 213 2.84 5.68 25.62
CA ARG A 213 4.24 6.07 25.82
C ARG A 213 5.19 4.92 25.53
N GLU A 214 4.88 3.72 25.99
CA GLU A 214 5.69 2.52 25.77
C GLU A 214 5.80 2.19 24.27
N LEU A 215 4.67 2.17 23.57
CA LEU A 215 4.65 1.95 22.13
C LEU A 215 5.40 3.06 21.38
N SER A 216 5.21 4.32 21.77
CA SER A 216 5.90 5.46 21.17
C SER A 216 7.42 5.35 21.32
N GLN A 217 7.92 4.90 22.48
CA GLN A 217 9.35 4.65 22.69
C GLN A 217 9.88 3.55 21.77
N ARG A 218 9.16 2.42 21.63
CA ARG A 218 9.56 1.32 20.72
C ARG A 218 9.58 1.77 19.25
N VAL A 219 8.61 2.59 18.85
CA VAL A 219 8.50 3.18 17.49
C VAL A 219 9.48 4.35 17.30
N GLY A 220 10.11 4.85 18.36
CA GLY A 220 11.05 5.98 18.29
C GLY A 220 10.35 7.32 18.01
N VAL A 221 9.14 7.50 18.53
CA VAL A 221 8.43 8.78 18.64
C VAL A 221 8.82 9.43 19.95
N ARG A 222 9.08 10.75 19.93
CA ARG A 222 9.48 11.50 21.12
C ARG A 222 8.27 11.64 22.05
N VAL A 223 8.43 11.15 23.28
CA VAL A 223 7.44 11.16 24.38
C VAL A 223 7.75 12.21 25.44
#